data_AF-A0A537CF96-F1
#
_entry.id   AF-A0A537CF96-F1
#
_cell.length_a   1.000
_cell.length_b   1.000
_cell.length_c   1.000
_cell.angle_alpha   90.00
_cell.angle_beta   90.00
_cell.angle_gamma   90.00
#
_symmetry.space_group_name_H-M   'P 1'
#
loop_
_entity.id
_entity.type
_entity.pdbx_description
1 polymer ?
#
loop_
_entity_poly.entity_id
_entity_poly.type
_entity_poly.pdbx_seq_one_letter_code
_entity_poly.pdbx_strand_id
1 'polypeptide(L)'
;MSYYGPIRLVGFSDKPTLYRMILPQRGYIYVKCGADILLNGLKTDLGAEARCPVCASVTRFHVVKRQVEDLEPKDPILHVVEFGMGGGTCGRRV
;
A
#
# COMPACT_ATOMS: atom_id res chain seq x y z
N MET A 1 10.65 10.11 -7.56
CA MET A 1 9.86 10.40 -6.34
C MET A 1 8.61 11.14 -6.77
N SER A 2 7.45 10.83 -6.19
CA SER A 2 6.19 11.51 -6.50
C SER A 2 5.62 12.13 -5.22
N TYR A 3 5.15 13.36 -5.33
CA TYR A 3 4.54 14.13 -4.24
C TYR A 3 3.06 14.31 -4.50
N TYR A 4 2.24 14.23 -3.47
CA TYR A 4 0.81 14.58 -3.49
C TYR A 4 0.59 15.73 -2.51
N GLY A 5 0.47 16.95 -3.05
CA GLY A 5 0.58 18.16 -2.23
C GLY A 5 1.87 18.15 -1.41
N PRO A 6 1.81 18.31 -0.08
CA PRO A 6 3.00 18.27 0.79
C PRO A 6 3.49 16.83 1.10
N ILE A 7 2.76 15.80 0.67
CA ILE A 7 3.01 14.41 1.09
C ILE A 7 3.95 13.72 0.11
N ARG A 8 5.07 13.20 0.62
CA ARG A 8 5.94 12.29 -0.12
C ARG A 8 5.33 10.89 -0.16
N LEU A 9 5.00 10.43 -1.36
CA LEU A 9 4.42 9.10 -1.58
C LEU A 9 5.47 8.01 -1.40
N VAL A 10 5.12 6.98 -0.63
CA VAL A 10 5.92 5.77 -0.46
C VAL A 10 5.64 4.82 -1.62
N GLY A 11 6.70 4.23 -2.19
CA GLY A 11 6.53 3.16 -3.18
C GLY A 11 5.90 3.56 -4.50
N PHE A 12 5.82 4.85 -4.85
CA PHE A 12 5.25 5.30 -6.12
C PHE A 12 5.88 4.58 -7.34
N SER A 13 5.02 4.26 -8.31
CA SER A 13 5.38 3.72 -9.61
C SER A 13 4.74 4.54 -10.74
N ASP A 14 5.53 4.89 -11.74
CA ASP A 14 5.10 5.46 -13.01
C ASP A 14 4.56 4.40 -13.99
N LYS A 15 4.91 3.13 -13.75
CA LYS A 15 4.38 1.97 -14.48
C LYS A 15 3.19 1.35 -13.74
N PRO A 16 2.18 0.83 -14.46
CA PRO A 16 1.08 0.08 -13.86
C PRO A 16 1.60 -1.10 -13.02
N THR A 17 0.98 -1.30 -11.86
CA THR A 17 1.25 -2.41 -10.94
C THR A 17 -0.05 -3.08 -10.52
N LEU A 18 0.04 -4.16 -9.75
CA LEU A 18 -1.12 -4.82 -9.13
C LEU A 18 -1.70 -4.01 -7.96
N TYR A 19 -1.12 -2.87 -7.60
CA TYR A 19 -1.45 -2.11 -6.41
C TYR A 19 -1.72 -0.65 -6.77
N ARG A 20 -2.95 -0.19 -6.57
CA ARG A 20 -3.36 1.19 -6.84
C ARG A 20 -3.95 1.85 -5.62
N MET A 21 -3.64 3.13 -5.47
CA MET A 21 -4.27 4.03 -4.49
C MET A 21 -5.10 5.05 -5.25
N ILE A 22 -6.26 5.39 -4.71
CA ILE A 22 -7.16 6.41 -5.23
C ILE A 22 -7.08 7.56 -4.25
N LEU A 23 -6.41 8.63 -4.66
CA LEU A 23 -6.23 9.82 -3.83
C LEU A 23 -7.32 10.85 -4.14
N PRO A 24 -7.82 11.59 -3.13
CA PRO A 24 -8.71 12.71 -3.38
C PRO A 24 -8.08 13.67 -4.41
N GLN A 25 -8.87 14.22 -5.34
CA GLN A 25 -8.43 15.27 -6.29
C GLN A 25 -7.34 14.88 -7.33
N ARG A 26 -6.62 13.76 -7.16
CA ARG A 26 -5.59 13.28 -8.10
C ARG A 26 -5.98 12.01 -8.85
N GLY A 27 -7.00 11.30 -8.40
CA GLY A 27 -7.42 10.04 -9.02
C GLY A 27 -6.51 8.89 -8.63
N TYR A 28 -6.41 7.87 -9.49
CA TYR A 28 -5.65 6.67 -9.19
C TYR A 28 -4.15 6.84 -9.49
N ILE A 29 -3.32 6.24 -8.66
CA ILE A 29 -1.87 6.12 -8.85
C ILE A 29 -1.41 4.70 -8.51
N TYR A 30 -0.27 4.28 -9.05
CA TYR A 30 0.31 2.95 -8.80
C TYR A 30 1.39 3.00 -7.72
N VAL A 31 1.46 1.95 -6.92
CA VAL A 31 2.51 1.71 -5.92
C VAL A 31 3.13 0.32 -6.09
N LYS A 32 4.31 0.09 -5.52
CA LYS A 32 5.07 -1.14 -5.78
C LYS A 32 4.53 -2.36 -5.05
N CYS A 33 4.01 -2.21 -3.83
CA CYS A 33 3.45 -3.33 -3.07
C CYS A 33 2.24 -2.94 -2.20
N GLY A 34 1.57 -3.94 -1.63
CA GLY A 34 0.43 -3.72 -0.71
C GLY A 34 0.82 -2.96 0.57
N ALA A 35 2.04 -3.14 1.07
CA ALA A 35 2.52 -2.40 2.25
C ALA A 35 2.65 -0.90 1.97
N ASP A 36 3.01 -0.51 0.74
CA ASP A 36 3.09 0.90 0.35
C ASP A 36 1.73 1.59 0.46
N ILE A 37 0.62 0.89 0.16
CA ILE A 37 -0.73 1.41 0.31
C ILE A 37 -0.98 1.79 1.77
N LEU A 38 -0.71 0.86 2.69
CA LEU A 38 -0.91 1.07 4.14
C LEU A 38 -0.03 2.21 4.67
N LEU A 39 1.24 2.26 4.26
CA LEU A 39 2.17 3.32 4.66
C LEU A 39 1.75 4.72 4.18
N ASN A 40 1.13 4.81 3.00
CA ASN A 40 0.54 6.07 2.54
C ASN A 40 -0.78 6.39 3.25
N GLY A 41 -1.58 5.38 3.61
CA GLY A 41 -2.81 5.53 4.39
C GLY A 41 -2.61 6.11 5.80
N LEU A 42 -1.40 5.97 6.37
CA LEU A 42 -1.03 6.63 7.61
C LEU A 42 -0.87 8.16 7.46
N LYS A 43 -0.66 8.65 6.23
CA LYS A 43 -0.37 10.06 5.91
C LYS A 43 -1.57 10.80 5.36
N THR A 44 -2.49 10.10 4.69
CA THR A 44 -3.69 10.67 4.06
C THR A 44 -4.77 9.62 3.94
N ASP A 45 -6.01 10.07 3.92
CA ASP A 45 -7.13 9.22 3.51
C ASP A 45 -6.99 8.84 2.04
N LEU A 46 -7.33 7.60 1.71
CA LEU A 46 -7.22 7.05 0.36
C LEU A 46 -8.17 5.87 0.14
N GLY A 47 -8.56 5.65 -1.11
CA GLY A 47 -9.08 4.36 -1.56
C GLY A 47 -7.94 3.45 -2.02
N ALA A 48 -8.14 2.15 -1.93
CA ALA A 48 -7.14 1.15 -2.30
C ALA A 48 -7.76 0.05 -3.14
N GLU A 49 -7.01 -0.40 -4.14
CA GLU A 49 -7.27 -1.67 -4.79
C GLU A 49 -5.95 -2.42 -5.01
N ALA A 50 -5.94 -3.69 -4.61
CA ALA A 50 -4.83 -4.60 -4.78
C ALA A 50 -5.32 -5.86 -5.48
N ARG A 51 -4.57 -6.35 -6.47
CA ARG A 51 -4.85 -7.62 -7.13
C ARG A 51 -3.93 -8.71 -6.57
N CYS A 52 -4.50 -9.81 -6.13
CA CYS A 52 -3.74 -10.97 -5.65
C CYS A 52 -2.87 -11.53 -6.79
N PRO A 53 -1.55 -11.66 -6.61
CA PRO A 53 -0.67 -12.20 -7.65
C PRO A 53 -0.86 -13.71 -7.89
N VAL A 54 -1.54 -14.42 -6.98
CA VAL A 54 -1.76 -15.87 -7.06
C VAL A 54 -3.04 -16.21 -7.80
N CYS A 55 -4.17 -15.62 -7.39
CA CYS A 55 -5.51 -15.98 -7.92
C CYS A 55 -6.22 -14.85 -8.65
N ALA A 56 -5.57 -13.70 -8.83
CA ALA A 56 -6.12 -12.50 -9.48
C ALA A 56 -7.37 -11.89 -8.81
N SER A 57 -7.77 -12.37 -7.63
CA SER A 57 -8.83 -11.74 -6.84
C SER A 57 -8.47 -10.29 -6.52
N VAL A 58 -9.49 -9.44 -6.48
CA VAL A 58 -9.32 -8.01 -6.23
C VAL A 58 -9.71 -7.73 -4.79
N THR A 59 -8.77 -7.18 -4.03
CA THR A 59 -9.00 -6.61 -2.70
C THR A 59 -9.24 -5.12 -2.81
N ARG A 60 -10.30 -4.60 -2.21
CA ARG A 60 -10.64 -3.18 -2.13
C ARG A 60 -10.84 -2.79 -0.68
N PHE A 61 -10.45 -1.56 -0.36
CA PHE A 61 -10.71 -0.96 0.95
C PHE A 61 -10.49 0.55 0.90
N HIS A 62 -10.92 1.22 1.96
CA HIS A 62 -10.59 2.61 2.22
C HIS A 62 -9.67 2.70 3.44
N VAL A 63 -8.80 3.70 3.45
CA VAL A 63 -8.14 4.15 4.67
C VAL A 63 -8.70 5.52 5.01
N VAL A 64 -9.41 5.60 6.13
CA VAL A 64 -10.04 6.83 6.62
C VAL A 64 -9.57 7.04 8.05
N LYS A 65 -9.01 8.22 8.34
CA LYS A 65 -8.48 8.55 9.68
C LYS A 65 -7.52 7.47 10.21
N ARG A 66 -6.68 6.94 9.32
CA ARG A 66 -5.69 5.87 9.58
C ARG A 66 -6.28 4.51 9.95
N GLN A 67 -7.57 4.28 9.69
CA GLN A 67 -8.22 2.99 9.88
C GLN A 67 -8.62 2.39 8.54
N VAL A 68 -8.53 1.06 8.43
CA VAL A 68 -9.01 0.34 7.25
C VAL A 68 -10.52 0.13 7.37
N GLU A 69 -11.26 0.57 6.37
CA GLU A 69 -12.71 0.47 6.26
C GLU A 69 -13.10 -0.24 4.96
N ASP A 70 -14.31 -0.83 4.92
CA ASP A 70 -14.88 -1.50 3.75
C ASP A 70 -13.96 -2.51 3.06
N LEU A 71 -13.24 -3.32 3.85
CA LEU A 71 -12.32 -4.32 3.36
C LEU A 71 -13.07 -5.48 2.69
N GLU A 72 -12.83 -5.65 1.38
CA GLU A 72 -13.44 -6.70 0.56
C GLU A 72 -12.37 -7.39 -0.31
N PRO A 73 -12.15 -8.71 -0.19
CA PRO A 73 -12.78 -9.64 0.75
C PRO A 73 -12.42 -9.30 2.21
N LYS A 74 -13.18 -9.83 3.18
CA LYS A 74 -13.05 -9.45 4.61
C LYS A 74 -11.75 -9.89 5.28
N ASP A 75 -11.05 -10.86 4.68
CA ASP A 75 -9.89 -11.56 5.23
C ASP A 75 -8.69 -11.59 4.25
N PRO A 76 -8.26 -10.44 3.68
CA PRO A 76 -7.12 -10.43 2.78
C PRO A 76 -5.81 -10.57 3.57
N ILE A 77 -4.85 -11.29 3.00
CA ILE A 77 -3.54 -11.54 3.62
C ILE A 77 -2.48 -10.69 2.93
N LEU A 78 -1.70 -9.95 3.72
CA LEU A 78 -0.48 -9.30 3.25
C LEU A 78 0.72 -10.21 3.51
N HIS A 79 1.30 -10.77 2.46
CA HIS A 79 2.52 -11.56 2.56
C HIS A 79 3.74 -10.63 2.59
N VAL A 80 4.46 -10.60 3.71
CA VAL A 80 5.67 -9.80 3.91
C VAL A 80 6.87 -10.73 4.00
N VAL A 81 7.93 -10.39 3.28
CA VAL A 81 9.20 -11.13 3.30
C VAL A 81 10.30 -10.24 3.86
N GLU A 82 11.20 -10.83 4.65
CA GLU A 82 12.43 -10.15 5.04
C GLU A 82 13.37 -10.12 3.84
N PHE A 83 13.73 -8.91 3.41
CA PHE A 83 14.87 -8.76 2.53
C PHE A 83 16.12 -8.76 3.41
N GLY A 84 17.02 -9.71 3.16
CA GLY A 84 18.35 -9.70 3.77
C GLY A 84 19.08 -8.42 3.39
N MET A 85 19.03 -7.41 4.26
CA MET A 85 19.93 -6.27 4.17
C MET A 85 21.29 -6.80 4.59
N GLY A 86 22.22 -6.93 3.64
CA GLY A 86 23.61 -7.25 3.96
C GLY A 86 24.07 -6.36 5.12
N GLY A 87 24.34 -6.96 6.28
CA GLY A 87 24.88 -6.29 7.47
C GLY A 87 23.93 -5.41 8.29
N GLY A 88 22.61 -5.49 8.12
CA GLY A 88 21.65 -4.72 8.92
C GLY A 88 20.75 -5.62 9.78
N THR A 89 21.03 -5.72 11.08
CA THR A 89 20.20 -6.45 12.04
C THR A 89 18.84 -5.78 12.23
N CYS A 90 17.76 -6.42 11.79
CA CYS A 90 16.43 -6.15 12.36
C CYS A 90 16.44 -6.66 13.80
N GLY A 91 16.38 -5.73 14.76
CA GLY A 91 16.62 -5.98 16.17
C GLY A 91 15.79 -7.12 16.75
N ARG A 92 16.49 -8.14 17.24
CA ARG A 92 16.03 -9.11 18.24
C ARG A 92 15.79 -8.33 19.55
N ARG A 93 14.57 -8.32 20.08
CA ARG A 93 14.34 -7.97 21.50
C ARG A 93 14.13 -9.25 22.30
N VAL A 94 15.07 -9.46 23.22
CA VAL A 94 14.89 -10.19 24.49
C VAL A 94 13.91 -9.46 25.38
#